data_AF-A0A017RZR3-F1
#
_entry.id   AF-A0A017RZR3-F1
#
_cell.length_a   1.000
_cell.length_b   1.000
_cell.length_c   1.000
_cell.angle_alpha   90.00
_cell.angle_beta   90.00
_cell.angle_gamma   90.00
#
_symmetry.space_group_name_H-M   'P 1'
#
loop_
_entity.id
_entity.type
_entity.pdbx_description
1 polymer ?
#
loop_
_entity_poly.entity_id
_entity_poly.type
_entity_poly.pdbx_seq_one_letter_code
_entity_poly.pdbx_strand_id
1 'polypeptide(L)'
;MADPNPNYPTPSTPIQAIGLREICQVNNHHFRRLRGTDTWIEYTPQLTSTSTAQESKSVQSEKESVSPIYLSISLESQTPTEPNHWSLFLARENAPGKLYQVTGDAESMAYEPSVQAVDITRAENFYTLYQLVEVSEEQAGIVREIAEGEMPPKAENRAAVRENCQGWCVRVLGRLAGRGIVGREKVEMAKGLMEPV
;
A
#
# COMPACT_ATOMS: atom_id res chain seq x y z
N MET A 1 14.86 -14.75 -36.30
CA MET A 1 14.76 -15.02 -34.86
C MET A 1 14.32 -13.73 -34.21
N ALA A 2 13.09 -13.66 -33.74
CA ALA A 2 12.53 -12.45 -33.13
C ALA A 2 12.84 -12.47 -31.62
N ASP A 3 13.32 -11.34 -31.10
CA ASP A 3 13.55 -11.12 -29.67
C ASP A 3 12.26 -11.39 -28.88
N PRO A 4 12.27 -12.26 -27.85
CA PRO A 4 11.04 -12.68 -27.18
C PRO A 4 10.57 -11.72 -26.09
N ASN A 5 11.12 -10.51 -25.97
CA ASN A 5 10.65 -9.55 -24.97
C ASN A 5 10.89 -8.11 -25.40
N PRO A 6 9.92 -7.43 -26.03
CA PRO A 6 10.05 -6.00 -26.25
C PRO A 6 10.03 -5.32 -24.88
N ASN A 7 10.98 -4.40 -24.64
CA ASN A 7 10.97 -3.49 -23.49
C ASN A 7 9.71 -2.62 -23.58
N TYR A 8 8.59 -3.16 -23.13
CA TYR A 8 7.34 -2.45 -23.03
C TYR A 8 7.26 -1.70 -21.70
N PRO A 9 6.71 -0.49 -21.71
CA PRO A 9 6.32 0.33 -22.86
C PRO A 9 7.50 1.10 -23.50
N THR A 10 7.34 1.48 -24.77
CA THR A 10 8.30 2.35 -25.48
C THR A 10 8.15 3.82 -25.04
N PRO A 11 9.16 4.68 -25.22
CA PRO A 11 9.11 6.09 -24.78
C PRO A 11 7.96 6.92 -25.36
N SER A 12 7.36 6.51 -26.47
CA SER A 12 6.23 7.17 -27.12
C SER A 12 4.85 6.64 -26.68
N THR A 13 4.81 5.63 -25.82
CA THR A 13 3.55 5.04 -25.37
C THR A 13 2.81 6.04 -24.46
N PRO A 14 1.54 6.38 -24.73
CA PRO A 14 0.75 7.21 -23.84
C PRO A 14 0.59 6.55 -22.47
N ILE A 15 0.95 7.30 -21.43
CA ILE A 15 0.83 6.87 -20.03
C ILE A 15 -0.30 7.65 -19.38
N GLN A 16 -1.24 6.94 -18.78
CA GLN A 16 -2.30 7.53 -17.95
C GLN A 16 -1.95 7.31 -16.49
N ALA A 17 -1.95 8.38 -15.70
CA ALA A 17 -1.83 8.29 -14.25
C ALA A 17 -3.20 8.01 -13.62
N ILE A 18 -3.28 6.97 -12.79
CA ILE A 18 -4.45 6.61 -11.99
C ILE A 18 -3.96 6.41 -10.54
N GLY A 19 -4.18 7.42 -9.70
CA GLY A 19 -3.67 7.46 -8.32
C GLY A 19 -2.16 7.28 -8.24
N LEU A 20 -1.72 6.22 -7.55
CA LEU A 20 -0.31 5.86 -7.39
C LEU A 20 0.25 5.05 -8.57
N ARG A 21 -0.56 4.80 -9.60
CA ARG A 21 -0.15 3.99 -10.74
C ARG A 21 -0.10 4.79 -12.02
N GLU A 22 0.77 4.32 -12.89
CA GLU A 22 0.79 4.67 -14.29
C GLU A 22 0.37 3.44 -15.07
N ILE A 23 -0.59 3.61 -15.97
CA ILE A 23 -1.05 2.56 -16.86
C ILE A 23 -0.76 2.95 -18.30
N CYS A 24 -0.53 1.96 -19.13
CA CYS A 24 -0.47 2.15 -20.57
C CYS A 24 -0.99 0.90 -21.29
N GLN A 25 -1.44 1.08 -22.52
CA GLN A 25 -1.85 0.00 -23.40
C GLN A 25 -0.90 -0.05 -24.59
N VAL A 26 -0.34 -1.24 -24.86
CA VAL A 26 0.51 -1.49 -26.03
C VAL A 26 0.06 -2.79 -26.68
N ASN A 27 -0.28 -2.76 -27.97
CA ASN A 27 -0.67 -3.94 -28.73
C ASN A 27 -1.80 -4.78 -28.07
N ASN A 28 -2.80 -4.13 -27.47
CA ASN A 28 -3.87 -4.75 -26.65
C ASN A 28 -3.44 -5.39 -25.31
N HIS A 29 -2.17 -5.32 -24.95
CA HIS A 29 -1.69 -5.67 -23.62
C HIS A 29 -1.74 -4.43 -22.73
N HIS A 30 -2.18 -4.61 -21.49
CA HIS A 30 -2.25 -3.51 -20.53
C HIS A 30 -1.14 -3.69 -19.52
N PHE A 31 -0.42 -2.61 -19.27
CA PHE A 31 0.67 -2.58 -18.33
C PHE A 31 0.35 -1.54 -17.26
N ARG A 32 0.73 -1.86 -16.03
CA ARG A 32 0.68 -0.93 -14.91
C ARG A 32 2.02 -0.91 -14.19
N ARG A 33 2.39 0.25 -13.68
CA ARG A 33 3.50 0.41 -12.75
C ARG A 33 3.10 1.33 -11.61
N LEU A 34 3.84 1.30 -10.51
CA LEU A 34 3.74 2.37 -9.52
C LEU A 34 4.48 3.60 -10.04
N ARG A 35 3.94 4.79 -9.76
CA ARG A 35 4.61 6.06 -10.09
C ARG A 35 6.00 6.09 -9.45
N GLY A 36 7.00 6.50 -10.22
CA GLY A 36 8.40 6.52 -9.77
C GLY A 36 9.14 5.18 -9.85
N THR A 37 8.52 4.12 -10.40
CA THR A 37 9.20 2.85 -10.68
C THR A 37 9.43 2.65 -12.17
N ASP A 38 10.43 1.85 -12.53
CA ASP A 38 10.72 1.54 -13.95
C ASP A 38 10.10 0.20 -14.41
N THR A 39 9.59 -0.60 -13.47
CA THR A 39 9.06 -1.93 -13.77
C THR A 39 7.58 -1.89 -14.11
N TRP A 40 7.25 -2.34 -15.32
CA TRP A 40 5.89 -2.50 -15.80
C TRP A 40 5.40 -3.93 -15.63
N ILE A 41 4.19 -4.08 -15.11
CA ILE A 41 3.54 -5.37 -14.88
C ILE A 41 2.34 -5.46 -15.81
N GLU A 42 2.31 -6.50 -16.64
CA GLU A 42 1.15 -6.80 -17.47
C GLU A 42 -0.04 -7.20 -16.59
N TYR A 43 -1.22 -6.69 -16.92
CA TYR A 43 -2.47 -7.04 -16.26
C TYR A 43 -3.60 -7.16 -17.28
N THR A 44 -4.63 -7.93 -16.94
CA THR A 44 -5.88 -7.95 -17.70
C THR A 44 -6.84 -6.95 -17.06
N PRO A 45 -7.26 -5.88 -17.76
CA PRO A 45 -8.25 -4.96 -17.22
C PRO A 45 -9.54 -5.73 -16.99
N GLN A 46 -10.08 -5.63 -15.79
CA GLN A 46 -11.50 -5.91 -15.58
C GLN A 46 -12.26 -4.82 -16.34
N LEU A 47 -13.16 -5.20 -17.25
CA LEU A 47 -14.04 -4.26 -17.95
C LEU A 47 -14.91 -3.54 -16.92
N THR A 48 -14.42 -2.44 -16.35
CA THR A 48 -15.27 -1.44 -15.71
C THR A 48 -15.85 -0.62 -16.84
N SER A 49 -17.10 -0.89 -17.16
CA SER A 49 -17.88 -0.23 -18.20
C SER A 49 -17.87 1.30 -18.01
N THR A 50 -16.87 2.00 -18.52
CA THR A 50 -17.04 3.39 -18.95
C THR A 50 -17.74 3.33 -20.29
N SER A 51 -19.04 3.01 -20.26
CA SER A 51 -19.89 3.00 -21.44
C SER A 51 -20.46 4.40 -21.65
N THR A 52 -19.83 5.19 -22.50
CA THR A 52 -20.56 6.18 -23.28
C THR A 52 -21.38 5.45 -24.34
N ALA A 53 -22.68 5.76 -24.37
CA ALA A 53 -23.68 5.48 -25.41
C ALA A 53 -24.54 4.19 -25.33
N GLN A 54 -25.82 4.46 -25.01
CA GLN A 54 -27.06 3.93 -25.59
C GLN A 54 -27.54 2.49 -25.33
N GLU A 55 -28.62 2.45 -24.53
CA GLU A 55 -29.81 1.60 -24.60
C GLU A 55 -29.69 0.22 -25.27
N SER A 56 -29.67 -0.82 -24.43
CA SER A 56 -30.59 -1.95 -24.60
C SER A 56 -30.69 -2.75 -23.30
N LYS A 57 -31.92 -2.89 -22.81
CA LYS A 57 -32.29 -3.70 -21.64
C LYS A 57 -31.79 -5.13 -21.79
N SER A 58 -30.95 -5.59 -20.87
CA SER A 58 -30.93 -6.99 -20.46
C SER A 58 -30.61 -7.07 -18.96
N VAL A 59 -31.55 -7.67 -18.23
CA VAL A 59 -31.47 -7.91 -16.79
C VAL A 59 -30.58 -9.12 -16.58
N GLN A 60 -29.30 -8.92 -16.23
CA GLN A 60 -28.46 -9.96 -15.65
C GLN A 60 -27.50 -9.34 -14.62
N SER A 61 -27.80 -9.66 -13.35
CA SER A 61 -27.02 -9.46 -12.12
C SER A 61 -25.58 -8.97 -12.32
N GLU A 62 -25.39 -7.66 -12.12
CA GLU A 62 -24.10 -7.03 -11.92
C GLU A 62 -23.45 -7.61 -10.66
N LYS A 63 -22.53 -8.58 -10.82
CA LYS A 63 -21.46 -8.74 -9.84
C LYS A 63 -20.57 -7.52 -10.03
N GLU A 64 -20.80 -6.47 -9.25
CA GLU A 64 -19.83 -5.39 -9.06
C GLU A 64 -18.46 -6.02 -8.89
N SER A 65 -17.54 -5.73 -9.82
CA SER A 65 -16.14 -6.10 -9.67
C SER A 65 -15.59 -5.24 -8.53
N VAL A 66 -15.69 -5.76 -7.31
CA VAL A 66 -15.18 -5.09 -6.12
C VAL A 66 -13.69 -4.88 -6.32
N SER A 67 -13.25 -3.62 -6.38
CA SER A 67 -11.84 -3.31 -6.57
C SER A 67 -11.00 -3.91 -5.44
N PRO A 68 -9.78 -4.40 -5.76
CA PRO A 68 -8.92 -5.07 -4.80
C PRO A 68 -8.52 -4.15 -3.65
N ILE A 69 -8.38 -4.73 -2.45
CA ILE A 69 -7.86 -4.07 -1.25
C ILE A 69 -6.36 -4.32 -1.20
N TYR A 70 -5.58 -3.27 -0.95
CA TYR A 70 -4.14 -3.35 -0.82
C TYR A 70 -3.73 -2.99 0.60
N LEU A 71 -2.82 -3.81 1.15
CA LEU A 71 -2.04 -3.45 2.33
C LEU A 71 -0.74 -2.79 1.87
N SER A 72 -0.42 -1.65 2.47
CA SER A 72 0.77 -0.86 2.15
C SER A 72 1.43 -0.30 3.42
N ILE A 73 2.71 0.04 3.35
CA ILE A 73 3.34 0.94 4.32
C ILE A 73 3.26 2.36 3.75
N SER A 74 2.66 3.29 4.48
CA SER A 74 2.73 4.72 4.17
C SER A 74 3.82 5.36 4.99
N LEU A 75 4.62 6.19 4.33
CA LEU A 75 5.67 7.00 4.94
C LEU A 75 5.25 8.46 4.89
N GLU A 76 5.34 9.11 6.04
CA GLU A 76 5.10 10.54 6.18
C GLU A 76 6.38 11.21 6.70
N SER A 77 6.79 12.29 6.02
CA SER A 77 7.95 13.08 6.41
C SER A 77 7.71 13.70 7.78
N GLN A 78 8.71 13.59 8.65
CA GLN A 78 8.77 14.33 9.91
C GLN A 78 9.74 15.49 9.81
N THR A 79 10.17 16.05 10.95
CA THR A 79 11.23 17.05 10.94
C THR A 79 12.51 16.46 10.31
N PRO A 80 13.40 17.28 9.71
CA PRO A 80 14.59 16.76 9.02
C PRO A 80 15.56 15.93 9.88
N THR A 81 15.42 16.00 11.20
CA THR A 81 16.24 15.27 12.17
C THR A 81 15.59 13.99 12.67
N GLU A 82 14.34 13.74 12.27
CA GLU A 82 13.55 12.59 12.72
C GLU A 82 13.32 11.61 11.56
N PRO A 83 13.32 10.30 11.84
CA PRO A 83 12.98 9.30 10.85
C PRO A 83 11.53 9.49 10.39
N ASN A 84 11.21 9.03 9.17
CA ASN A 84 9.84 9.12 8.65
C ASN A 84 8.88 8.36 9.56
N HIS A 85 7.67 8.89 9.71
CA HIS A 85 6.60 8.20 10.41
C HIS A 85 6.05 7.09 9.50
N TRP A 86 5.92 5.89 10.06
CA TRP A 86 5.40 4.73 9.33
C TRP A 86 4.02 4.35 9.86
N SER A 87 3.14 4.06 8.92
CA SER A 87 1.81 3.53 9.20
C SER A 87 1.46 2.43 8.21
N LEU A 88 0.61 1.48 8.63
CA LEU A 88 0.02 0.50 7.74
C LEU A 88 -1.27 1.07 7.17
N PHE A 89 -1.37 1.12 5.85
CA PHE A 89 -2.52 1.65 5.15
C PHE A 89 -3.22 0.53 4.38
N LEU A 90 -4.52 0.39 4.65
CA LEU A 90 -5.39 -0.60 4.05
C LEU A 90 -6.50 0.10 3.27
N ALA A 91 -6.44 0.01 1.94
CA ALA A 91 -7.37 0.74 1.08
C ALA A 91 -7.65 -0.01 -0.22
N ARG A 92 -8.80 0.28 -0.81
CA ARG A 92 -9.01 0.00 -2.22
C ARG A 92 -8.24 0.99 -3.06
N GLU A 93 -7.93 0.59 -4.28
CA GLU A 93 -7.26 1.47 -5.23
C GLU A 93 -8.03 2.78 -5.41
N ASN A 94 -7.34 3.91 -5.22
CA ASN A 94 -7.89 5.27 -5.34
C ASN A 94 -9.04 5.60 -4.38
N ALA A 95 -9.16 4.89 -3.26
CA ALA A 95 -10.17 5.16 -2.25
C ALA A 95 -9.53 5.51 -0.90
N PRO A 96 -10.20 6.32 -0.06
CA PRO A 96 -9.85 6.45 1.34
C PRO A 96 -9.84 5.09 2.04
N GLY A 97 -8.89 4.90 2.96
CA GLY A 97 -8.65 3.62 3.63
C GLY A 97 -8.49 3.73 5.13
N LYS A 98 -8.22 2.61 5.78
CA LYS A 98 -7.90 2.54 7.21
C LYS A 98 -6.40 2.67 7.42
N LEU A 99 -6.02 3.54 8.35
CA LEU A 99 -4.65 3.73 8.80
C LEU A 99 -4.49 3.05 10.16
N TYR A 100 -3.46 2.21 10.29
CA TYR A 100 -3.05 1.61 11.56
C TYR A 100 -1.65 2.11 11.89
N GLN A 101 -1.50 2.74 13.05
CA GLN A 101 -0.28 3.44 13.39
C GLN A 101 -0.09 3.52 14.90
N VAL A 102 1.15 3.78 15.29
CA VAL A 102 1.50 4.18 16.66
C VAL A 102 2.13 5.56 16.61
N THR A 103 1.69 6.46 17.47
CA THR A 103 2.12 7.88 17.51
C THR A 103 2.70 8.21 18.90
N GLY A 104 3.31 9.39 19.00
CA GLY A 104 3.99 9.85 20.21
C GLY A 104 5.50 9.63 20.17
N ASP A 105 6.17 9.98 21.26
CA ASP A 105 7.61 9.80 21.37
C ASP A 105 8.01 8.33 21.46
N ALA A 106 9.21 7.99 20.97
CA ALA A 106 9.72 6.62 21.03
C ALA A 106 9.83 6.04 22.46
N GLU A 107 9.79 6.88 23.49
CA GLU A 107 9.72 6.45 24.89
C GLU A 107 8.32 5.95 25.29
N SER A 108 7.27 6.49 24.69
CA SER A 108 5.89 6.20 25.08
C SER A 108 4.94 6.37 23.88
N MET A 109 5.03 5.47 22.91
CA MET A 109 4.10 5.46 21.79
C MET A 109 2.75 4.85 22.19
N ALA A 110 1.69 5.29 21.52
CA ALA A 110 0.32 4.80 21.67
C ALA A 110 -0.24 4.36 20.33
N TYR A 111 -1.05 3.30 20.32
CA TYR A 111 -1.75 2.85 19.12
C TYR A 111 -2.93 3.79 18.83
N GLU A 112 -2.90 4.46 17.69
CA GLU A 112 -3.85 5.50 17.30
C GLU A 112 -4.31 5.33 15.84
N PRO A 113 -5.15 4.32 15.56
CA PRO A 113 -5.63 4.07 14.20
C PRO A 113 -6.59 5.17 13.73
N SER A 114 -6.78 5.28 12.42
CA SER A 114 -7.76 6.22 11.88
C SER A 114 -9.20 5.83 12.24
N VAL A 115 -9.90 6.74 12.92
CA VAL A 115 -11.32 6.55 13.26
C VAL A 115 -12.16 6.45 11.98
N GLN A 116 -11.89 7.33 11.01
CA GLN A 116 -12.56 7.38 9.71
C GLN A 116 -11.65 6.85 8.61
N ALA A 117 -12.21 6.65 7.42
CA ALA A 117 -11.39 6.37 6.25
C ALA A 117 -10.65 7.64 5.83
N VAL A 118 -9.36 7.54 5.53
CA VAL A 118 -8.49 8.66 5.19
C VAL A 118 -7.84 8.45 3.84
N ASP A 119 -7.65 9.53 3.09
CA ASP A 119 -6.82 9.54 1.89
C ASP A 119 -5.44 10.06 2.27
N ILE A 120 -4.54 9.13 2.60
CA ILE A 120 -3.19 9.47 3.07
C ILE A 120 -2.35 10.14 1.99
N THR A 121 -2.68 9.95 0.71
CA THR A 121 -1.94 10.54 -0.41
C THR A 121 -2.13 12.05 -0.54
N ARG A 122 -3.11 12.60 0.20
CA ARG A 122 -3.42 14.04 0.26
C ARG A 122 -2.88 14.72 1.52
N ALA A 123 -2.20 13.98 2.40
CA ALA A 123 -1.58 14.56 3.57
C ALA A 123 -0.39 15.45 3.15
N GLU A 124 -0.21 16.60 3.82
CA GLU A 124 0.84 17.58 3.47
C GLU A 124 2.25 16.99 3.60
N ASN A 125 2.42 16.09 4.56
CA ASN A 125 3.64 15.38 4.90
C ASN A 125 3.75 14.02 4.19
N PHE A 126 2.85 13.66 3.29
CA PHE A 126 2.95 12.40 2.55
C PHE A 126 4.30 12.32 1.80
N TYR A 127 5.07 11.28 2.10
CA TYR A 127 6.37 11.05 1.47
C TYR A 127 6.27 10.00 0.36
N THR A 128 5.88 8.79 0.72
CA THR A 128 5.72 7.69 -0.23
C THR A 128 4.82 6.58 0.34
N LEU A 129 4.44 5.64 -0.53
CA LEU A 129 3.67 4.47 -0.15
C LEU A 129 4.21 3.22 -0.84
N TYR A 130 4.58 2.22 -0.05
CA TYR A 130 5.04 0.92 -0.53
C TYR A 130 3.92 -0.11 -0.46
N GLN A 131 3.39 -0.48 -1.62
CA GLN A 131 2.39 -1.54 -1.71
C GLN A 131 3.03 -2.91 -1.38
N LEU A 132 2.46 -3.60 -0.41
CA LEU A 132 2.98 -4.88 0.07
C LEU A 132 2.28 -6.05 -0.61
N VAL A 133 0.95 -6.11 -0.53
CA VAL A 133 0.16 -7.25 -0.99
C VAL A 133 -1.30 -6.86 -1.24
N GLU A 134 -1.97 -7.57 -2.15
CA GLU A 134 -3.42 -7.54 -2.30
C GLU A 134 -4.07 -8.49 -1.28
N VAL A 135 -5.12 -8.03 -0.60
CA VAL A 135 -5.80 -8.80 0.45
C VAL A 135 -7.29 -8.89 0.19
N SER A 136 -7.89 -9.99 0.64
CA SER A 136 -9.34 -10.15 0.75
C SER A 136 -9.92 -9.38 1.95
N GLU A 137 -11.24 -9.26 2.01
CA GLU A 137 -11.95 -8.69 3.18
C GLU A 137 -11.70 -9.47 4.47
N GLU A 138 -11.59 -10.80 4.38
CA GLU A 138 -11.25 -11.63 5.53
C GLU A 138 -9.84 -11.33 6.03
N GLN A 139 -8.87 -11.25 5.11
CA GLN A 139 -7.49 -10.90 5.43
C GLN A 139 -7.37 -9.46 5.97
N ALA A 140 -8.18 -8.52 5.48
CA ALA A 140 -8.29 -7.17 6.04
C ALA A 140 -8.70 -7.18 7.52
N GLY A 141 -9.65 -8.06 7.90
CA GLY A 141 -10.01 -8.30 9.30
C GLY A 141 -8.82 -8.80 10.14
N ILE A 142 -8.03 -9.73 9.59
CA ILE A 142 -6.82 -10.26 10.26
C ILE A 142 -5.74 -9.19 10.41
N VAL A 143 -5.55 -8.33 9.39
CA VAL A 143 -4.64 -7.17 9.46
C VAL A 143 -5.01 -6.27 10.62
N ARG A 144 -6.30 -5.94 10.75
CA ARG A 144 -6.80 -5.14 11.86
C ARG A 144 -6.53 -5.80 13.21
N GLU A 145 -6.89 -7.08 13.38
CA GLU A 145 -6.70 -7.81 14.63
C GLU A 145 -5.23 -7.83 15.07
N ILE A 146 -4.33 -8.11 14.14
CA ILE A 146 -2.90 -8.14 14.43
C ILE A 146 -2.35 -6.75 14.78
N ALA A 147 -2.77 -5.71 14.06
CA ALA A 147 -2.35 -4.34 14.35
C ALA A 147 -2.85 -3.89 15.74
N GLU A 148 -4.12 -4.13 16.06
CA GLU A 148 -4.71 -3.79 17.37
C GLU A 148 -4.07 -4.57 18.53
N GLY A 149 -3.62 -5.80 18.27
CA GLY A 149 -2.96 -6.66 19.27
C GLY A 149 -1.45 -6.43 19.44
N GLU A 150 -0.81 -5.66 18.56
CA GLU A 150 0.64 -5.44 18.62
C GLU A 150 0.99 -4.30 19.57
N MET A 151 1.83 -4.58 20.56
CA MET A 151 2.17 -3.62 21.60
C MET A 151 2.96 -2.43 21.00
N PRO A 152 2.53 -1.17 21.25
CA PRO A 152 3.30 0.00 20.88
C PRO A 152 4.68 0.03 21.53
N PRO A 153 5.71 0.57 20.85
CA PRO A 153 7.04 0.76 21.44
C PRO A 153 6.98 1.60 22.72
N LYS A 154 7.73 1.16 23.74
CA LYS A 154 7.88 1.85 25.02
C LYS A 154 9.30 1.68 25.54
N ALA A 155 9.81 2.71 26.18
CA ALA A 155 11.09 2.70 26.87
C ALA A 155 10.99 3.46 28.20
N GLU A 156 11.77 3.06 29.19
CA GLU A 156 11.78 3.73 30.50
C GLU A 156 12.37 5.14 30.45
N ASN A 157 13.22 5.41 29.44
CA ASN A 157 13.87 6.70 29.19
C ASN A 157 14.47 6.72 27.77
N ARG A 158 14.90 7.90 27.31
CA ARG A 158 15.51 8.09 25.99
C ARG A 158 16.67 7.14 25.67
N ALA A 159 17.56 6.89 26.64
CA ALA A 159 18.73 6.04 26.42
C ALA A 159 18.37 4.55 26.24
N ALA A 160 17.19 4.15 26.73
CA ALA A 160 16.65 2.81 26.60
C ALA A 160 15.82 2.60 25.33
N VAL A 161 15.61 3.64 24.51
CA VAL A 161 14.89 3.50 23.23
C VAL A 161 15.66 2.55 22.31
N ARG A 162 14.94 1.56 21.77
CA ARG A 162 15.45 0.57 20.81
C ARG A 162 14.61 0.46 19.56
N GLU A 163 13.48 1.16 19.52
CA GLU A 163 12.47 1.03 18.49
C GLU A 163 11.53 2.24 18.47
N ASN A 164 10.87 2.45 17.34
CA ASN A 164 9.84 3.46 17.09
C ASN A 164 8.70 2.86 16.22
N CYS A 165 7.88 3.70 15.61
CA CYS A 165 6.75 3.30 14.76
C CYS A 165 7.13 2.40 13.58
N GLN A 166 8.36 2.53 13.06
CA GLN A 166 8.86 1.71 11.95
C GLN A 166 9.04 0.25 12.39
N GLY A 167 9.62 0.04 13.56
CA GLY A 167 9.79 -1.30 14.13
C GLY A 167 8.44 -1.96 14.47
N TRP A 168 7.47 -1.19 14.98
CA TRP A 168 6.11 -1.67 15.19
C TRP A 168 5.48 -2.17 13.88
N CYS A 169 5.59 -1.40 12.78
CA CYS A 169 5.12 -1.84 11.47
C CYS A 169 5.79 -3.14 11.05
N VAL A 170 7.11 -3.26 11.20
CA VAL A 170 7.85 -4.50 10.85
C VAL A 170 7.40 -5.69 11.69
N ARG A 171 7.12 -5.52 12.98
CA ARG A 171 6.56 -6.61 13.82
C ARG A 171 5.19 -7.07 13.34
N VAL A 172 4.29 -6.12 13.04
CA VAL A 172 2.97 -6.44 12.47
C VAL A 172 3.12 -7.21 11.16
N LEU A 173 3.99 -6.75 10.26
CA LEU A 173 4.29 -7.45 9.01
C LEU A 173 4.87 -8.85 9.23
N GLY A 174 5.75 -9.02 10.22
CA GLY A 174 6.27 -10.33 10.62
C GLY A 174 5.17 -11.30 11.06
N ARG A 175 4.18 -10.83 11.83
CA ARG A 175 3.01 -11.64 12.22
C ARG A 175 2.10 -11.96 11.03
N LEU A 176 1.87 -10.99 10.15
CA LEU A 176 1.10 -11.20 8.92
C LEU A 176 1.78 -12.21 7.99
N ALA A 177 3.11 -12.21 7.93
CA ALA A 177 3.87 -13.22 7.21
C ALA A 177 3.76 -14.61 7.86
N GLY A 178 3.72 -14.68 9.18
CA GLY A 178 3.40 -15.92 9.92
C GLY A 178 2.00 -16.48 9.60
N ARG A 179 1.07 -15.63 9.16
CA ARG A 179 -0.28 -16.02 8.68
C ARG A 179 -0.36 -16.25 7.17
N GLY A 180 0.74 -16.09 6.43
CA GLY A 180 0.76 -16.24 4.97
C GLY A 180 0.06 -15.12 4.20
N ILE A 181 -0.19 -13.97 4.84
CA ILE A 181 -0.83 -12.80 4.20
C ILE A 181 0.22 -11.95 3.48
N VAL A 182 1.37 -11.73 4.12
CA VAL A 182 2.48 -10.94 3.57
C VAL A 182 3.66 -11.88 3.30
N GLY A 183 4.30 -11.77 2.14
CA GLY A 183 5.51 -12.55 1.85
C GLY A 183 6.69 -12.13 2.73
N ARG A 184 7.57 -13.09 3.09
CA ARG A 184 8.74 -12.82 3.95
C ARG A 184 9.69 -11.80 3.31
N GLU A 185 9.79 -11.80 1.99
CA GLU A 185 10.57 -10.84 1.21
C GLU A 185 10.10 -9.39 1.42
N LYS A 186 8.80 -9.16 1.65
CA LYS A 186 8.27 -7.83 1.95
C LYS A 186 8.62 -7.39 3.36
N VAL A 187 8.71 -8.32 4.31
CA VAL A 187 9.19 -8.03 5.68
C VAL A 187 10.67 -7.64 5.66
N GLU A 188 11.50 -8.38 4.92
CA GLU A 188 12.93 -8.06 4.79
C GLU A 188 13.16 -6.76 4.03
N MET A 189 12.35 -6.48 3.00
CA MET A 189 12.34 -5.18 2.33
C MET A 189 12.03 -4.05 3.31
N ALA A 190 10.97 -4.19 4.13
CA ALA A 190 10.63 -3.20 5.15
C ALA A 190 11.76 -3.01 6.17
N LYS A 191 12.39 -4.08 6.66
CA LYS A 191 13.56 -3.96 7.55
C LYS A 191 14.71 -3.18 6.92
N GLY A 192 14.98 -3.40 5.63
CA GLY A 192 16.03 -2.70 4.90
C GLY A 192 15.74 -1.21 4.65
N LEU A 193 14.47 -0.79 4.76
CA LEU A 193 14.05 0.62 4.66
C LEU A 193 14.03 1.34 6.01
N MET A 194 14.16 0.61 7.13
CA MET A 194 14.12 1.24 8.45
C MET A 194 15.27 2.23 8.63
N GLU A 195 14.93 3.38 9.17
CA GLU A 195 15.86 4.43 9.55
C GLU A 195 16.33 4.19 11.00
N PRO A 196 17.56 4.62 11.36
CA PRO A 196 18.05 4.52 12.73
C PRO A 196 17.13 5.23 13.74
N VAL A 197 17.08 4.68 14.95
CA VAL A 197 16.35 5.25 16.11
C VAL A 197 17.30 6.01 17.02
#